data_AF-A0A8J7C036-F1
#
_entry.id   AF-A0A8J7C036-F1
#
_cell.length_a   1.000
_cell.length_b   1.000
_cell.length_c   1.000
_cell.angle_alpha   90.00
_cell.angle_beta   90.00
_cell.angle_gamma   90.00
#
_symmetry.space_group_name_H-M   'P 1'
#
loop_
_entity.id
_entity.type
_entity.pdbx_description
1 polymer ?
#
loop_
_entity_poly.entity_id
_entity_poly.type
_entity_poly.pdbx_seq_one_letter_code
_entity_poly.pdbx_strand_id
1 'polypeptide(L)'
;MKPIFWLLAVMSSVTAAAAVHEVPAGRSIAAVLEKAAPGDTIRLAEGTYRENIVVDVPVTLISDGGAIIRGGYQGNVVHVTAAGTVLEGLHIAEASPRLTKDMACVLVEADDVTIRNCTVTESLHGIYVKAGKGTNIVGNRVEGRLDLIEADRGNGIHLWNSSHNRIIDNEILNVRDGIYFSFADSTEIERNHIHNARYGLHYMYSNDNSFFDNLFENNVAGAALMYSEDIVFARNTFARCRGFRAYGLLLQSMSRVTAQANLILDNSRGIFMNNTDDSLIELNDVVDNDLAIQLNGGCDGNRFVRNNFINNLSDLLLDVSDLETKWADVNGGNYWSSHHGYDLDGDGAGDLPFPIQNVFQILETKVPEVRFYLLSPAAEVLKAAERALPILRLGDAEDPLPAMFPINNREVPWEESASSSESGSAVWAMIFLAGTALPVAGLWRLGQPRRRDSRREAGRVG
;
A
#
# COMPACT_ATOMS: atom_id res chain seq x y z
N MET A 1 9.77 -30.05 -74.89
CA MET A 1 9.79 -29.73 -73.45
C MET A 1 10.80 -28.61 -73.24
N LYS A 2 10.36 -27.41 -72.83
CA LYS A 2 11.23 -26.26 -72.56
C LYS A 2 11.45 -26.15 -71.05
N PRO A 3 12.68 -25.94 -70.53
CA PRO A 3 12.87 -25.73 -69.11
C PRO A 3 12.56 -24.26 -68.77
N ILE A 4 11.71 -24.06 -67.77
CA ILE A 4 11.42 -22.76 -67.16
C ILE A 4 12.44 -22.55 -66.04
N PHE A 5 13.31 -21.55 -66.19
CA PHE A 5 14.21 -21.09 -65.13
C PHE A 5 13.44 -20.15 -64.19
N TRP A 6 13.26 -20.54 -62.94
CA TRP A 6 12.81 -19.66 -61.87
C TRP A 6 14.02 -18.88 -61.34
N LEU A 7 14.05 -17.55 -61.55
CA LEU A 7 14.95 -16.67 -60.83
C LEU A 7 14.42 -16.48 -59.40
N LEU A 8 15.10 -17.05 -58.41
CA LEU A 8 14.95 -16.67 -57.02
C LEU A 8 15.62 -15.30 -56.82
N ALA A 9 14.81 -14.27 -56.60
CA ALA A 9 15.29 -12.99 -56.10
C ALA A 9 15.68 -13.18 -54.62
N VAL A 10 16.98 -13.26 -54.35
CA VAL A 10 17.53 -13.15 -53.00
C VAL A 10 17.32 -11.70 -52.56
N MET A 11 16.24 -11.42 -51.84
CA MET A 11 16.11 -10.17 -51.09
C MET A 11 17.08 -10.25 -49.91
N SER A 12 18.26 -9.69 -50.09
CA SER A 12 19.17 -9.36 -49.00
C SER A 12 18.48 -8.35 -48.08
N SER A 13 17.94 -8.84 -46.97
CA SER A 13 17.53 -8.02 -45.83
C SER A 13 18.79 -7.36 -45.27
N VAL A 14 19.06 -6.14 -45.72
CA VAL A 14 20.00 -5.26 -45.03
C VAL A 14 19.34 -4.94 -43.69
N THR A 15 19.77 -5.61 -42.63
CA THR A 15 19.55 -5.15 -41.26
C THR A 15 20.31 -3.84 -41.12
N ALA A 16 19.63 -2.72 -41.34
CA ALA A 16 20.15 -1.41 -40.99
C ALA A 16 20.44 -1.45 -39.48
N ALA A 17 21.71 -1.22 -39.11
CA ALA A 17 22.06 -1.10 -37.71
C ALA A 17 21.34 0.12 -37.12
N ALA A 18 20.72 -0.04 -35.96
CA ALA A 18 20.09 1.05 -35.23
C ALA A 18 21.09 2.22 -35.06
N ALA A 19 20.69 3.40 -35.50
CA ALA A 19 21.51 4.60 -35.38
C ALA A 19 21.36 5.21 -33.99
N VAL A 20 22.40 5.92 -33.56
CA VAL A 20 22.36 6.74 -32.34
C VAL A 20 22.36 8.21 -32.74
N HIS A 21 21.31 8.92 -32.35
CA HIS A 21 21.13 10.35 -32.59
C HIS A 21 21.37 11.13 -31.30
N GLU A 22 22.44 11.90 -31.27
CA GLU A 22 22.75 12.79 -30.14
C GLU A 22 21.95 14.10 -30.25
N VAL A 23 21.26 14.48 -29.18
CA VAL A 23 20.48 15.72 -29.09
C VAL A 23 21.10 16.64 -28.04
N PRO A 24 21.85 17.68 -28.45
CA PRO A 24 22.38 18.66 -27.52
C PRO A 24 21.28 19.44 -26.78
N ALA A 25 21.57 19.94 -25.58
CA ALA A 25 20.63 20.76 -24.80
C ALA A 25 20.04 21.92 -25.62
N GLY A 26 18.72 22.12 -25.50
CA GLY A 26 17.99 23.19 -26.19
C GLY A 26 17.79 22.97 -27.70
N ARG A 27 18.25 21.85 -28.27
CA ARG A 27 17.83 21.39 -29.60
C ARG A 27 16.51 20.65 -29.51
N SER A 28 15.78 20.62 -30.62
CA SER A 28 14.47 19.96 -30.65
C SER A 28 14.60 18.45 -30.66
N ILE A 29 13.97 17.80 -29.67
CA ILE A 29 13.80 16.34 -29.62
C ILE A 29 12.85 15.92 -30.75
N ALA A 30 11.75 16.65 -30.93
CA ALA A 30 10.76 16.36 -31.97
C ALA A 30 11.37 16.33 -33.38
N ALA A 31 12.25 17.28 -33.71
CA ALA A 31 12.91 17.32 -35.02
C ALA A 31 13.86 16.13 -35.28
N VAL A 32 14.31 15.44 -34.23
CA VAL A 32 15.11 14.22 -34.33
C VAL A 32 14.21 12.99 -34.44
N LEU A 33 13.13 12.94 -33.66
CA LEU A 33 12.09 11.91 -33.77
C LEU A 33 11.50 11.82 -35.18
N GLU A 34 11.23 12.95 -35.84
CA GLU A 34 10.72 13.01 -37.22
C GLU A 34 11.63 12.32 -38.26
N LYS A 35 12.91 12.13 -37.95
CA LYS A 35 13.92 11.55 -38.85
C LYS A 35 14.41 10.18 -38.38
N ALA A 36 13.98 9.73 -37.20
CA ALA A 36 14.40 8.48 -36.62
C ALA A 36 13.78 7.30 -37.38
N ALA A 37 14.52 6.20 -37.46
CA ALA A 37 14.03 4.93 -37.94
C ALA A 37 13.65 4.02 -36.76
N PRO A 38 12.74 3.04 -36.97
CA PRO A 38 12.47 1.99 -35.99
C PRO A 38 13.75 1.34 -35.45
N GLY A 39 13.87 1.26 -34.14
CA GLY A 39 15.02 0.69 -33.43
C GLY A 39 16.13 1.70 -33.10
N ASP A 40 16.08 2.92 -33.63
CA ASP A 40 17.09 3.94 -33.32
C ASP A 40 17.09 4.34 -31.84
N THR A 41 18.24 4.84 -31.39
CA THR A 41 18.42 5.45 -30.06
C THR A 41 18.53 6.96 -30.20
N ILE A 42 17.72 7.69 -29.45
CA ILE A 42 17.79 9.14 -29.31
C ILE A 42 18.37 9.44 -27.93
N ARG A 43 19.62 9.91 -27.89
CA ARG A 43 20.33 10.23 -26.65
C ARG A 43 20.26 11.72 -26.38
N LEU A 44 19.69 12.08 -25.23
CA LEU A 44 19.61 13.46 -24.77
C LEU A 44 20.82 13.80 -23.89
N ALA A 45 21.56 14.82 -24.31
CA ALA A 45 22.60 15.40 -23.47
C ALA A 45 22.00 16.07 -22.22
N GLU A 46 22.81 16.24 -21.19
CA GLU A 46 22.42 17.00 -19.99
C GLU A 46 21.92 18.40 -20.37
N GLY A 47 20.76 18.78 -19.85
CA GLY A 47 20.17 20.09 -20.10
C GLY A 47 18.64 20.10 -20.08
N THR A 48 18.05 21.27 -20.29
CA THR A 48 16.60 21.44 -20.32
C THR A 48 16.07 21.52 -21.75
N TYR A 49 15.04 20.74 -22.03
CA TYR A 49 14.28 20.70 -23.29
C TYR A 49 12.86 21.18 -22.98
N ARG A 50 12.43 22.27 -23.62
CA ARG A 50 11.10 22.86 -23.38
C ARG A 50 10.16 22.51 -24.52
N GLU A 51 9.68 21.28 -24.49
CA GLU A 51 8.89 20.68 -25.57
C GLU A 51 7.83 19.74 -25.01
N ASN A 52 6.77 19.55 -25.80
CA ASN A 52 5.83 18.45 -25.67
C ASN A 52 6.05 17.56 -26.89
N ILE A 53 6.42 16.31 -26.67
CA ILE A 53 6.85 15.40 -27.74
C ILE A 53 5.88 14.25 -27.92
N VAL A 54 5.75 13.80 -29.18
CA VAL A 54 5.05 12.57 -29.55
C VAL A 54 6.09 11.57 -30.05
N VAL A 55 6.10 10.37 -29.49
CA VAL A 55 6.97 9.27 -29.89
C VAL A 55 6.12 8.26 -30.66
N ASP A 56 6.09 8.44 -31.97
CA ASP A 56 5.29 7.68 -32.94
C ASP A 56 6.14 6.73 -33.81
N VAL A 57 7.44 6.63 -33.52
CA VAL A 57 8.38 5.66 -34.08
C VAL A 57 8.96 4.85 -32.92
N PRO A 58 9.10 3.51 -33.03
CA PRO A 58 9.59 2.67 -31.94
C PRO A 58 11.09 2.90 -31.74
N VAL A 59 11.44 3.71 -30.75
CA VAL A 59 12.82 4.14 -30.47
C VAL A 59 13.16 3.97 -29.00
N THR A 60 14.45 4.03 -28.69
CA THR A 60 14.93 4.24 -27.31
C THR A 60 15.25 5.71 -27.10
N LEU A 61 14.47 6.41 -26.27
CA LEU A 61 14.76 7.77 -25.81
C LEU A 61 15.43 7.71 -24.44
N ILE A 62 16.72 8.07 -24.39
CA ILE A 62 17.56 7.86 -23.20
C ILE A 62 18.33 9.13 -22.82
N SER A 63 18.60 9.27 -21.52
CA SER A 63 19.64 10.16 -20.99
C SER A 63 20.49 9.42 -19.96
N ASP A 64 21.80 9.73 -19.92
CA ASP A 64 22.73 9.21 -18.90
C ASP A 64 22.60 9.99 -17.56
N GLY A 65 21.56 10.83 -17.44
CA GLY A 65 21.29 11.69 -16.30
C GLY A 65 21.35 13.17 -16.68
N GLY A 66 20.39 13.95 -16.16
CA GLY A 66 20.40 15.41 -16.25
C GLY A 66 19.67 16.02 -17.46
N ALA A 67 19.11 15.21 -18.37
CA ALA A 67 18.14 15.72 -19.35
C ALA A 67 16.76 15.90 -18.71
N ILE A 68 16.23 17.13 -18.78
CA ILE A 68 14.92 17.49 -18.25
C ILE A 68 14.01 17.91 -19.40
N ILE A 69 12.93 17.17 -19.65
CA ILE A 69 11.87 17.53 -20.60
C ILE A 69 10.76 18.25 -19.83
N ARG A 70 10.52 19.51 -20.17
CA ARG A 70 9.54 20.39 -19.53
C ARG A 70 8.41 20.75 -20.49
N GLY A 71 7.19 20.30 -20.17
CA GLY A 71 5.98 20.59 -20.97
C GLY A 71 5.34 21.95 -20.70
N GLY A 72 5.91 22.78 -19.82
CA GLY A 72 5.45 24.15 -19.58
C GLY A 72 4.01 24.25 -19.07
N TYR A 73 3.52 23.22 -18.37
CA TYR A 73 2.14 23.08 -17.86
C TYR A 73 1.07 23.05 -18.96
N GLN A 74 1.46 22.63 -20.17
CA GLN A 74 0.58 22.48 -21.32
C GLN A 74 0.62 21.04 -21.82
N GLY A 75 -0.54 20.46 -22.09
CA GLY A 75 -0.63 19.10 -22.66
C GLY A 75 0.03 18.01 -21.81
N ASN A 76 0.29 16.89 -22.48
CA ASN A 76 1.17 15.82 -22.02
C ASN A 76 2.62 16.15 -22.38
N VAL A 77 3.59 15.78 -21.55
CA VAL A 77 5.00 16.11 -21.82
C VAL A 77 5.59 15.14 -22.85
N VAL A 78 5.44 13.84 -22.62
CA VAL A 78 5.83 12.77 -23.55
C VAL A 78 4.60 11.91 -23.84
N HIS A 79 4.17 11.87 -25.10
CA HIS A 79 3.06 11.02 -25.57
C HIS A 79 3.62 9.88 -26.44
N VAL A 80 3.57 8.66 -25.93
CA VAL A 80 4.06 7.46 -26.61
C VAL A 80 2.90 6.78 -27.33
N THR A 81 3.02 6.68 -28.66
CA THR A 81 2.04 6.00 -29.53
C THR A 81 2.66 4.85 -30.32
N ALA A 82 3.99 4.74 -30.35
CA ALA A 82 4.70 3.61 -30.94
C ALA A 82 4.95 2.48 -29.93
N ALA A 83 4.57 1.27 -30.33
CA ALA A 83 4.80 0.06 -29.53
C ALA A 83 6.30 -0.27 -29.43
N GLY A 84 6.74 -0.86 -28.31
CA GLY A 84 8.16 -1.21 -28.12
C GLY A 84 9.08 -0.02 -27.82
N THR A 85 8.52 1.17 -27.58
CA THR A 85 9.29 2.36 -27.20
C THR A 85 9.92 2.18 -25.82
N VAL A 86 11.15 2.65 -25.65
CA VAL A 86 11.85 2.68 -24.37
C VAL A 86 12.12 4.13 -23.97
N LEU A 87 11.69 4.52 -22.76
CA LEU A 87 12.06 5.77 -22.10
C LEU A 87 12.98 5.45 -20.92
N GLU A 88 14.18 6.04 -20.87
CA GLU A 88 15.17 5.69 -19.87
C GLU A 88 15.96 6.89 -19.34
N GLY A 89 16.10 6.99 -18.01
CA GLY A 89 17.00 7.96 -17.37
C GLY A 89 16.54 9.42 -17.51
N LEU A 90 15.28 9.65 -17.89
CA LEU A 90 14.75 10.98 -18.19
C LEU A 90 14.17 11.64 -16.94
N HIS A 91 14.33 12.96 -16.81
CA HIS A 91 13.48 13.77 -15.94
C HIS A 91 12.36 14.42 -16.76
N ILE A 92 11.10 14.09 -16.45
CA ILE A 92 9.92 14.54 -17.20
C ILE A 92 9.03 15.36 -16.27
N ALA A 93 8.78 16.62 -16.61
CA ALA A 93 8.13 17.56 -15.70
C ALA A 93 7.17 18.55 -16.38
N GLU A 94 6.33 19.16 -15.54
CA GLU A 94 5.41 20.25 -15.92
C GLU A 94 4.31 19.82 -16.90
N ALA A 95 3.63 18.72 -16.60
CA ALA A 95 2.40 18.37 -17.31
C ALA A 95 1.27 19.36 -16.95
N SER A 96 0.25 19.45 -17.81
CA SER A 96 -0.86 20.35 -17.55
C SER A 96 -1.65 19.95 -16.28
N PRO A 97 -1.94 20.88 -15.35
CA PRO A 97 -2.70 20.59 -14.12
C PRO A 97 -4.22 20.54 -14.35
N ARG A 98 -4.68 20.45 -15.60
CA ARG A 98 -6.11 20.57 -15.93
C ARG A 98 -6.84 19.25 -15.64
N LEU A 99 -7.51 19.16 -14.50
CA LEU A 99 -8.34 18.00 -14.08
C LEU A 99 -9.38 17.53 -15.12
N THR A 100 -9.83 18.40 -16.02
CA THR A 100 -10.84 18.07 -17.04
C THR A 100 -10.28 17.35 -18.26
N LYS A 101 -8.97 17.26 -18.38
CA LYS A 101 -8.30 16.50 -19.44
C LYS A 101 -7.29 15.61 -18.77
N ASP A 102 -7.35 14.33 -19.07
CA ASP A 102 -6.45 13.25 -18.64
C ASP A 102 -4.98 13.52 -19.00
N MET A 103 -4.35 14.48 -18.33
CA MET A 103 -3.02 15.01 -18.65
C MET A 103 -1.95 14.34 -17.80
N ALA A 104 -0.84 13.96 -18.43
CA ALA A 104 0.24 13.25 -17.78
C ALA A 104 1.63 13.75 -18.19
N CYS A 105 2.63 13.51 -17.35
CA CYS A 105 4.02 13.67 -17.77
C CYS A 105 4.35 12.65 -18.86
N VAL A 106 3.97 11.39 -18.65
CA VAL A 106 4.06 10.34 -19.68
C VAL A 106 2.67 9.80 -19.96
N LEU A 107 2.17 9.98 -21.17
CA LEU A 107 0.96 9.30 -21.67
C LEU A 107 1.38 8.18 -22.61
N VAL A 108 0.92 6.97 -22.36
CA VAL A 108 1.17 5.78 -23.17
C VAL A 108 -0.15 5.31 -23.79
N GLU A 109 -0.22 5.32 -25.10
CA GLU A 109 -1.31 4.73 -25.91
C GLU A 109 -0.71 3.72 -26.91
N ALA A 110 0.18 2.85 -26.42
CA ALA A 110 0.87 1.83 -27.20
C ALA A 110 1.20 0.58 -26.36
N ASP A 111 1.55 -0.51 -27.04
CA ASP A 111 1.90 -1.79 -26.41
C ASP A 111 3.42 -1.95 -26.19
N ASP A 112 3.81 -2.82 -25.27
CA ASP A 112 5.19 -3.23 -25.01
C ASP A 112 6.16 -2.07 -24.72
N VAL A 113 5.64 -0.99 -24.11
CA VAL A 113 6.43 0.20 -23.77
C VAL A 113 7.21 -0.05 -22.48
N THR A 114 8.47 0.40 -22.43
CA THR A 114 9.28 0.37 -21.21
C THR A 114 9.59 1.78 -20.75
N ILE A 115 9.28 2.10 -19.49
CA ILE A 115 9.62 3.35 -18.83
C ILE A 115 10.46 2.99 -17.62
N ARG A 116 11.75 3.32 -17.64
CA ARG A 116 12.65 2.90 -16.56
C ARG A 116 13.63 3.95 -16.10
N ASN A 117 13.93 3.95 -14.81
CA ASN A 117 14.90 4.86 -14.19
C ASN A 117 14.59 6.35 -14.48
N CYS A 118 13.31 6.70 -14.66
CA CYS A 118 12.88 8.06 -14.91
C CYS A 118 12.45 8.75 -13.63
N THR A 119 12.62 10.06 -13.58
CA THR A 119 12.08 10.94 -12.53
C THR A 119 10.92 11.73 -13.12
N VAL A 120 9.76 11.68 -12.48
CA VAL A 120 8.54 12.39 -12.90
C VAL A 120 8.10 13.32 -11.78
N THR A 121 7.95 14.60 -12.08
CA THR A 121 7.60 15.65 -11.10
C THR A 121 6.64 16.68 -11.71
N GLU A 122 5.99 17.51 -10.88
CA GLU A 122 5.14 18.60 -11.37
C GLU A 122 4.06 18.12 -12.35
N SER A 123 3.45 16.98 -12.05
CA SER A 123 2.47 16.32 -12.90
C SER A 123 1.04 16.45 -12.34
N LEU A 124 0.03 16.42 -13.22
CA LEU A 124 -1.30 15.96 -12.80
C LEU A 124 -1.21 14.44 -12.58
N HIS A 125 -1.19 13.66 -13.67
CA HIS A 125 -0.80 12.25 -13.61
C HIS A 125 0.68 12.07 -13.93
N GLY A 126 1.40 11.24 -13.18
CA GLY A 126 2.82 10.99 -13.46
C GLY A 126 2.99 10.20 -14.76
N ILE A 127 2.67 8.91 -14.70
CA ILE A 127 2.67 7.99 -15.84
C ILE A 127 1.23 7.48 -16.04
N TYR A 128 0.68 7.70 -17.21
CA TYR A 128 -0.66 7.23 -17.57
C TYR A 128 -0.56 6.24 -18.74
N VAL A 129 -0.82 4.95 -18.47
CA VAL A 129 -1.05 3.94 -19.48
C VAL A 129 -2.54 3.86 -19.81
N LYS A 130 -2.88 4.26 -21.04
CA LYS A 130 -4.24 4.31 -21.54
C LYS A 130 -4.39 3.35 -22.71
N ALA A 131 -5.05 2.23 -22.46
CA ALA A 131 -5.25 1.14 -23.40
C ALA A 131 -3.99 0.42 -23.91
N GLY A 132 -2.83 0.63 -23.27
CA GLY A 132 -1.60 -0.11 -23.57
C GLY A 132 -1.57 -1.49 -22.92
N LYS A 133 -0.84 -2.43 -23.53
CA LYS A 133 -0.58 -3.77 -22.96
C LYS A 133 0.91 -4.01 -22.81
N GLY A 134 1.30 -4.81 -21.82
CA GLY A 134 2.72 -5.19 -21.68
C GLY A 134 3.64 -4.04 -21.26
N THR A 135 3.11 -2.98 -20.65
CA THR A 135 3.96 -1.84 -20.25
C THR A 135 4.79 -2.21 -19.03
N ASN A 136 6.11 -1.97 -19.11
CA ASN A 136 7.07 -2.15 -18.03
C ASN A 136 7.42 -0.80 -17.41
N ILE A 137 6.98 -0.55 -16.17
CA ILE A 137 7.27 0.67 -15.42
C ILE A 137 8.21 0.29 -14.27
N VAL A 138 9.52 0.52 -14.45
CA VAL A 138 10.56 -0.06 -13.58
C VAL A 138 11.54 0.97 -13.02
N GLY A 139 11.74 1.00 -11.70
CA GLY A 139 12.80 1.84 -11.11
C GLY A 139 12.55 3.34 -11.23
N ASN A 140 11.30 3.78 -11.39
CA ASN A 140 10.97 5.19 -11.56
C ASN A 140 10.67 5.86 -10.21
N ARG A 141 10.92 7.17 -10.15
CA ARG A 141 10.49 8.02 -9.05
C ARG A 141 9.39 8.96 -9.54
N VAL A 142 8.21 8.92 -8.93
CA VAL A 142 7.06 9.77 -9.30
C VAL A 142 6.61 10.59 -8.10
N GLU A 143 6.80 11.91 -8.18
CA GLU A 143 6.45 12.85 -7.12
C GLU A 143 5.34 13.82 -7.54
N GLY A 144 4.27 13.85 -6.75
CA GLY A 144 3.15 14.75 -6.96
C GLY A 144 3.41 16.19 -6.48
N ARG A 145 2.41 17.05 -6.71
CA ARG A 145 2.49 18.50 -6.46
C ARG A 145 2.04 18.88 -5.05
N LEU A 146 2.98 19.38 -4.25
CA LEU A 146 2.70 19.82 -2.88
C LEU A 146 2.01 21.18 -2.79
N ASP A 147 1.99 21.98 -3.85
CA ASP A 147 1.23 23.23 -3.93
C ASP A 147 -0.28 23.02 -4.12
N LEU A 148 -0.71 21.78 -4.37
CA LEU A 148 -2.12 21.38 -4.46
C LEU A 148 -2.57 20.65 -3.19
N ILE A 149 -3.85 20.83 -2.85
CA ILE A 149 -4.51 19.97 -1.87
C ILE A 149 -4.62 18.55 -2.42
N GLU A 150 -4.63 17.55 -1.55
CA GLU A 150 -4.61 16.12 -1.92
C GLU A 150 -5.67 15.76 -2.99
N ALA A 151 -6.90 16.26 -2.84
CA ALA A 151 -8.00 15.96 -3.77
C ALA A 151 -7.77 16.46 -5.21
N ASP A 152 -6.99 17.53 -5.37
CA ASP A 152 -6.70 18.18 -6.66
C ASP A 152 -5.44 17.63 -7.32
N ARG A 153 -4.65 16.80 -6.61
CA ARG A 153 -3.52 16.08 -7.19
C ARG A 153 -4.04 14.98 -8.13
N GLY A 154 -3.25 14.61 -9.12
CA GLY A 154 -3.50 13.40 -9.89
C GLY A 154 -2.75 12.19 -9.31
N ASN A 155 -2.85 11.09 -10.03
CA ASN A 155 -2.32 9.80 -9.61
C ASN A 155 -0.85 9.65 -10.05
N GLY A 156 -0.04 8.90 -9.30
CA GLY A 156 1.36 8.64 -9.66
C GLY A 156 1.44 7.82 -10.95
N ILE A 157 0.93 6.59 -10.90
CA ILE A 157 0.72 5.72 -12.06
C ILE A 157 -0.78 5.51 -12.24
N HIS A 158 -1.28 5.72 -13.45
CA HIS A 158 -2.67 5.53 -13.82
C HIS A 158 -2.76 4.49 -14.94
N LEU A 159 -3.50 3.41 -14.69
CA LEU A 159 -3.83 2.38 -15.68
C LEU A 159 -5.32 2.45 -16.03
N TRP A 160 -5.62 2.61 -17.32
CA TRP A 160 -6.99 2.61 -17.83
C TRP A 160 -7.13 1.67 -19.02
N ASN A 161 -8.05 0.72 -18.94
CA ASN A 161 -8.35 -0.24 -20.01
C ASN A 161 -7.11 -0.98 -20.56
N SER A 162 -6.16 -1.30 -19.67
CA SER A 162 -4.83 -1.82 -19.99
C SER A 162 -4.62 -3.21 -19.41
N SER A 163 -3.68 -4.03 -19.89
CA SER A 163 -3.44 -5.33 -19.25
C SER A 163 -2.01 -5.83 -19.39
N HIS A 164 -1.65 -6.85 -18.60
CA HIS A 164 -0.34 -7.50 -18.65
C HIS A 164 0.83 -6.55 -18.36
N ASN A 165 0.59 -5.53 -17.52
CA ASN A 165 1.62 -4.56 -17.17
C ASN A 165 2.49 -5.08 -16.02
N ARG A 166 3.69 -4.51 -15.88
CA ARG A 166 4.61 -4.77 -14.78
C ARG A 166 5.01 -3.44 -14.15
N ILE A 167 4.73 -3.27 -12.87
CA ILE A 167 5.08 -2.07 -12.10
C ILE A 167 6.03 -2.49 -10.98
N ILE A 168 7.32 -2.22 -11.15
CA ILE A 168 8.36 -2.85 -10.34
C ILE A 168 9.38 -1.83 -9.82
N ASP A 169 9.79 -1.93 -8.56
CA ASP A 169 10.88 -1.13 -7.97
C ASP A 169 10.68 0.40 -8.08
N ASN A 170 9.43 0.88 -8.11
CA ASN A 170 9.14 2.32 -8.20
C ASN A 170 8.94 2.95 -6.81
N GLU A 171 9.30 4.24 -6.70
CA GLU A 171 8.97 5.08 -5.55
C GLU A 171 7.93 6.13 -5.96
N ILE A 172 6.77 6.15 -5.28
CA ILE A 172 5.65 7.03 -5.62
C ILE A 172 5.19 7.76 -4.36
N LEU A 173 5.20 9.09 -4.42
CA LEU A 173 4.93 9.91 -3.24
C LEU A 173 4.24 11.23 -3.52
N ASN A 174 3.56 11.76 -2.51
CA ASN A 174 2.94 13.08 -2.53
C ASN A 174 1.90 13.26 -3.65
N VAL A 175 1.32 12.15 -4.13
CA VAL A 175 0.26 12.11 -5.18
C VAL A 175 -1.11 11.97 -4.53
N ARG A 176 -2.19 12.00 -5.34
CA ARG A 176 -3.52 11.65 -4.84
C ARG A 176 -3.61 10.15 -4.59
N ASP A 177 -3.56 9.34 -5.65
CA ASP A 177 -3.47 7.88 -5.52
C ASP A 177 -2.13 7.43 -6.12
N GLY A 178 -1.43 6.51 -5.44
CA GLY A 178 -0.12 6.01 -5.84
C GLY A 178 -0.19 5.31 -7.19
N ILE A 179 -0.78 4.12 -7.20
CA ILE A 179 -1.09 3.36 -8.42
C ILE A 179 -2.59 3.17 -8.50
N TYR A 180 -3.20 3.69 -9.57
CA TYR A 180 -4.63 3.65 -9.80
C TYR A 180 -4.97 2.78 -11.00
N PHE A 181 -5.94 1.89 -10.81
CA PHE A 181 -6.44 0.95 -11.81
C PHE A 181 -7.90 1.24 -12.14
N SER A 182 -8.23 1.21 -13.42
CA SER A 182 -9.61 1.23 -13.91
C SER A 182 -9.72 0.34 -15.15
N PHE A 183 -10.41 -0.80 -15.03
CA PHE A 183 -10.47 -1.81 -16.09
C PHE A 183 -9.07 -2.28 -16.51
N ALA A 184 -8.22 -2.57 -15.53
CA ALA A 184 -6.83 -2.94 -15.78
C ALA A 184 -6.49 -4.32 -15.19
N ASP A 185 -6.35 -5.32 -16.05
CA ASP A 185 -6.31 -6.72 -15.63
C ASP A 185 -4.91 -7.34 -15.80
N SER A 186 -4.68 -8.46 -15.14
CA SER A 186 -3.47 -9.30 -15.34
C SER A 186 -2.15 -8.55 -15.13
N THR A 187 -2.09 -7.61 -14.21
CA THR A 187 -0.93 -6.77 -13.91
C THR A 187 -0.20 -7.27 -12.67
N GLU A 188 1.13 -7.21 -12.72
CA GLU A 188 2.04 -7.58 -11.63
C GLU A 188 2.68 -6.32 -11.02
N ILE A 189 2.62 -6.21 -9.69
CA ILE A 189 3.14 -5.07 -8.93
C ILE A 189 4.12 -5.56 -7.87
N GLU A 190 5.40 -5.22 -7.97
CA GLU A 190 6.43 -5.83 -7.13
C GLU A 190 7.44 -4.82 -6.59
N ARG A 191 7.79 -4.93 -5.29
CA ARG A 191 8.86 -4.12 -4.67
C ARG A 191 8.72 -2.60 -4.83
N ASN A 192 7.51 -2.08 -4.88
CA ASN A 192 7.29 -0.64 -4.95
C ASN A 192 7.16 -0.04 -3.54
N HIS A 193 7.59 1.21 -3.40
CA HIS A 193 7.39 2.02 -2.19
C HIS A 193 6.43 3.16 -2.49
N ILE A 194 5.26 3.13 -1.85
CA ILE A 194 4.21 4.14 -2.05
C ILE A 194 3.88 4.79 -0.72
N HIS A 195 4.04 6.10 -0.64
CA HIS A 195 3.86 6.82 0.62
C HIS A 195 3.34 8.25 0.49
N ASN A 196 2.71 8.76 1.55
CA ASN A 196 2.11 10.10 1.58
C ASN A 196 1.09 10.34 0.45
N ALA A 197 0.28 9.33 0.15
CA ALA A 197 -0.83 9.39 -0.79
C ALA A 197 -2.17 9.16 -0.08
N ARG A 198 -3.29 9.48 -0.74
CA ARG A 198 -4.61 9.08 -0.28
C ARG A 198 -4.69 7.55 -0.27
N TYR A 199 -4.56 6.92 -1.43
CA TYR A 199 -4.52 5.47 -1.55
C TYR A 199 -3.19 5.04 -2.15
N GLY A 200 -2.47 4.13 -1.50
CA GLY A 200 -1.22 3.61 -2.04
C GLY A 200 -1.46 2.80 -3.31
N LEU A 201 -2.39 1.84 -3.23
CA LEU A 201 -2.93 1.09 -4.37
C LEU A 201 -4.45 1.27 -4.44
N HIS A 202 -5.01 1.54 -5.61
CA HIS A 202 -6.45 1.78 -5.79
C HIS A 202 -6.99 1.00 -7.00
N TYR A 203 -7.83 0.00 -6.76
CA TYR A 203 -8.48 -0.78 -7.82
C TYR A 203 -9.92 -0.38 -8.05
N MET A 204 -10.30 -0.31 -9.32
CA MET A 204 -11.68 -0.21 -9.78
C MET A 204 -11.87 -1.18 -10.96
N TYR A 205 -12.67 -2.24 -10.77
CA TYR A 205 -13.06 -3.17 -11.84
C TYR A 205 -11.85 -3.80 -12.55
N SER A 206 -10.90 -4.37 -11.80
CA SER A 206 -9.57 -4.74 -12.29
C SER A 206 -9.16 -6.10 -11.73
N ASN A 207 -9.31 -7.15 -12.53
CA ASN A 207 -9.27 -8.55 -12.13
C ASN A 207 -7.91 -9.21 -12.42
N ASP A 208 -7.71 -10.41 -11.85
CA ASP A 208 -6.55 -11.27 -12.14
C ASP A 208 -5.21 -10.58 -11.89
N ASN A 209 -5.17 -9.63 -10.95
CA ASN A 209 -3.97 -8.86 -10.64
C ASN A 209 -3.22 -9.47 -9.45
N SER A 210 -1.92 -9.21 -9.40
CA SER A 210 -1.09 -9.66 -8.29
C SER A 210 -0.10 -8.62 -7.81
N PHE A 211 0.18 -8.62 -6.50
CA PHE A 211 1.16 -7.70 -5.95
C PHE A 211 1.95 -8.26 -4.76
N PHE A 212 3.27 -8.12 -4.82
CA PHE A 212 4.19 -8.75 -3.88
C PHE A 212 5.29 -7.82 -3.38
N ASP A 213 5.69 -8.01 -2.13
CA ASP A 213 6.88 -7.36 -1.56
C ASP A 213 6.83 -5.81 -1.63
N ASN A 214 5.63 -5.20 -1.65
CA ASN A 214 5.46 -3.74 -1.71
C ASN A 214 5.34 -3.13 -0.31
N LEU A 215 5.79 -1.88 -0.18
CA LEU A 215 5.65 -1.07 1.03
C LEU A 215 4.66 0.08 0.79
N PHE A 216 3.54 0.03 1.50
CA PHE A 216 2.55 1.10 1.54
C PHE A 216 2.56 1.73 2.93
N GLU A 217 3.06 2.97 3.05
CA GLU A 217 3.17 3.62 4.35
C GLU A 217 2.71 5.08 4.37
N ASN A 218 2.21 5.53 5.53
CA ASN A 218 1.77 6.92 5.73
C ASN A 218 0.74 7.37 4.67
N ASN A 219 -0.07 6.44 4.17
CA ASN A 219 -1.16 6.70 3.25
C ASN A 219 -2.48 6.84 4.04
N VAL A 220 -3.52 7.41 3.45
CA VAL A 220 -4.86 7.31 4.07
C VAL A 220 -5.33 5.85 4.02
N ALA A 221 -5.20 5.18 2.88
CA ALA A 221 -5.28 3.72 2.80
C ALA A 221 -4.02 3.14 2.18
N GLY A 222 -3.47 2.06 2.76
CA GLY A 222 -2.34 1.34 2.18
C GLY A 222 -2.73 0.77 0.82
N ALA A 223 -3.77 -0.06 0.78
CA ALA A 223 -4.46 -0.46 -0.44
C ALA A 223 -5.98 -0.37 -0.28
N ALA A 224 -6.64 0.13 -1.32
CA ALA A 224 -8.08 0.15 -1.49
C ALA A 224 -8.45 -0.65 -2.74
N LEU A 225 -8.84 -1.91 -2.55
CA LEU A 225 -9.21 -2.82 -3.62
C LEU A 225 -10.73 -2.87 -3.75
N MET A 226 -11.25 -2.50 -4.93
CA MET A 226 -12.68 -2.34 -5.12
C MET A 226 -13.19 -2.99 -6.40
N TYR A 227 -14.35 -3.63 -6.31
CA TYR A 227 -15.12 -4.16 -7.45
C TYR A 227 -14.34 -5.13 -8.33
N SER A 228 -13.49 -5.96 -7.74
CA SER A 228 -12.54 -6.80 -8.48
C SER A 228 -12.49 -8.23 -7.92
N GLU A 229 -12.08 -9.17 -8.74
CA GLU A 229 -12.00 -10.59 -8.40
C GLU A 229 -10.65 -11.20 -8.76
N ASP A 230 -10.33 -12.33 -8.11
CA ASP A 230 -9.12 -13.13 -8.37
C ASP A 230 -7.82 -12.34 -8.13
N ILE A 231 -7.73 -11.69 -6.97
CA ILE A 231 -6.55 -10.91 -6.58
C ILE A 231 -5.66 -11.70 -5.63
N VAL A 232 -4.36 -11.80 -5.96
CA VAL A 232 -3.38 -12.52 -5.14
C VAL A 232 -2.29 -11.56 -4.67
N PHE A 233 -2.06 -11.50 -3.37
CA PHE A 233 -0.99 -10.66 -2.84
C PHE A 233 -0.32 -11.24 -1.61
N ALA A 234 1.00 -11.09 -1.57
CA ALA A 234 1.80 -11.61 -0.47
C ALA A 234 3.04 -10.79 -0.14
N ARG A 235 3.48 -10.87 1.13
CA ARG A 235 4.70 -10.19 1.63
C ARG A 235 4.67 -8.66 1.48
N ASN A 236 3.48 -8.07 1.43
CA ASN A 236 3.35 -6.62 1.42
C ASN A 236 3.29 -6.06 2.84
N THR A 237 3.75 -4.83 3.01
CA THR A 237 3.62 -4.07 4.27
C THR A 237 2.63 -2.93 4.08
N PHE A 238 1.62 -2.88 4.94
CA PHE A 238 0.66 -1.79 5.06
C PHE A 238 0.82 -1.14 6.43
N ALA A 239 1.52 0.00 6.49
CA ALA A 239 1.97 0.58 7.74
C ALA A 239 1.49 2.01 7.95
N ARG A 240 1.20 2.38 9.20
CA ARG A 240 1.00 3.79 9.62
C ARG A 240 -0.10 4.51 8.83
N CYS A 241 -1.12 3.79 8.36
CA CYS A 241 -2.27 4.41 7.71
C CYS A 241 -3.24 4.91 8.80
N ARG A 242 -3.10 6.20 9.14
CA ARG A 242 -3.74 6.83 10.30
C ARG A 242 -4.70 7.94 9.90
N GLY A 243 -5.89 7.97 10.53
CA GLY A 243 -6.92 8.97 10.26
C GLY A 243 -8.34 8.44 10.41
N PHE A 244 -9.34 9.32 10.32
CA PHE A 244 -10.75 8.94 10.56
C PHE A 244 -11.27 7.89 9.57
N ARG A 245 -10.88 8.00 8.30
CA ARG A 245 -11.24 7.08 7.21
C ARG A 245 -10.00 6.37 6.66
N ALA A 246 -9.11 5.95 7.56
CA ALA A 246 -7.86 5.29 7.19
C ALA A 246 -7.90 3.78 7.42
N TYR A 247 -7.18 3.04 6.56
CA TYR A 247 -7.16 1.59 6.50
C TYR A 247 -5.76 1.08 6.10
N GLY A 248 -5.27 0.00 6.69
CA GLY A 248 -4.13 -0.71 6.11
C GLY A 248 -4.53 -1.32 4.77
N LEU A 249 -5.58 -2.15 4.81
CA LEU A 249 -6.18 -2.82 3.67
C LEU A 249 -7.70 -2.61 3.67
N LEU A 250 -8.24 -2.08 2.58
CA LEU A 250 -9.68 -1.97 2.31
C LEU A 250 -10.03 -2.90 1.15
N LEU A 251 -10.95 -3.84 1.40
CA LEU A 251 -11.56 -4.72 0.41
C LEU A 251 -13.05 -4.38 0.30
N GLN A 252 -13.51 -3.96 -0.88
CA GLN A 252 -14.91 -3.60 -1.10
C GLN A 252 -15.46 -4.24 -2.38
N SER A 253 -16.53 -5.03 -2.26
CA SER A 253 -17.12 -5.71 -3.43
C SER A 253 -16.08 -6.56 -4.15
N MET A 254 -15.38 -7.39 -3.38
CA MET A 254 -14.30 -8.24 -3.86
C MET A 254 -14.71 -9.73 -3.80
N SER A 255 -14.09 -10.59 -4.60
CA SER A 255 -14.25 -12.03 -4.42
C SER A 255 -12.97 -12.80 -4.76
N ARG A 256 -12.79 -13.97 -4.15
CA ARG A 256 -11.65 -14.87 -4.41
C ARG A 256 -10.30 -14.19 -4.22
N VAL A 257 -10.17 -13.41 -3.15
CA VAL A 257 -8.90 -12.78 -2.78
C VAL A 257 -8.03 -13.77 -2.02
N THR A 258 -6.73 -13.83 -2.33
CA THR A 258 -5.73 -14.55 -1.54
C THR A 258 -4.71 -13.57 -0.96
N ALA A 259 -4.78 -13.35 0.35
CA ALA A 259 -3.90 -12.47 1.11
C ALA A 259 -2.99 -13.30 2.01
N GLN A 260 -1.70 -13.41 1.65
CA GLN A 260 -0.76 -14.30 2.35
C GLN A 260 0.48 -13.59 2.88
N ALA A 261 0.92 -13.86 4.11
CA ALA A 261 2.23 -13.40 4.59
C ALA A 261 2.44 -11.87 4.52
N ASN A 262 1.37 -11.08 4.68
CA ASN A 262 1.46 -9.62 4.70
C ASN A 262 1.63 -9.10 6.13
N LEU A 263 2.30 -7.96 6.27
CA LEU A 263 2.42 -7.21 7.53
C LEU A 263 1.48 -6.01 7.51
N ILE A 264 0.52 -5.97 8.44
CA ILE A 264 -0.47 -4.91 8.59
C ILE A 264 -0.24 -4.27 9.95
N LEU A 265 0.50 -3.17 9.95
CA LEU A 265 1.13 -2.61 11.15
C LEU A 265 0.66 -1.20 11.46
N ASP A 266 0.27 -0.95 12.70
CA ASP A 266 0.09 0.41 13.23
C ASP A 266 -0.92 1.25 12.41
N ASN A 267 -2.07 0.66 12.02
CA ASN A 267 -3.12 1.35 11.27
C ASN A 267 -4.33 1.68 12.15
N SER A 268 -5.12 2.69 11.74
CA SER A 268 -6.40 3.00 12.40
C SER A 268 -7.45 1.88 12.21
N ARG A 269 -7.37 1.14 11.11
CA ARG A 269 -8.05 -0.13 10.89
C ARG A 269 -7.10 -1.00 10.08
N GLY A 270 -6.82 -2.21 10.51
CA GLY A 270 -5.92 -3.14 9.82
C GLY A 270 -6.54 -3.59 8.51
N ILE A 271 -7.53 -4.48 8.61
CA ILE A 271 -8.28 -5.04 7.49
C ILE A 271 -9.73 -4.59 7.58
N PHE A 272 -10.23 -3.96 6.53
CA PHE A 272 -11.65 -3.63 6.37
C PHE A 272 -12.20 -4.39 5.17
N MET A 273 -13.29 -5.14 5.38
CA MET A 273 -13.98 -5.88 4.33
C MET A 273 -15.43 -5.45 4.28
N ASN A 274 -15.93 -5.23 3.06
CA ASN A 274 -17.33 -4.91 2.83
C ASN A 274 -17.84 -5.59 1.56
N ASN A 275 -18.86 -6.44 1.64
CA ASN A 275 -19.34 -7.23 0.49
C ASN A 275 -18.17 -7.98 -0.16
N THR A 276 -17.39 -8.73 0.62
CA THR A 276 -16.21 -9.44 0.12
C THR A 276 -16.29 -10.90 0.47
N ASP A 277 -16.29 -11.77 -0.54
CA ASP A 277 -16.66 -13.17 -0.36
C ASP A 277 -15.56 -14.14 -0.84
N ASP A 278 -15.63 -15.39 -0.39
CA ASP A 278 -14.80 -16.52 -0.84
C ASP A 278 -13.28 -16.25 -0.80
N SER A 279 -12.82 -15.45 0.17
CA SER A 279 -11.43 -15.02 0.26
C SER A 279 -10.64 -15.77 1.34
N LEU A 280 -9.35 -15.98 1.08
CA LEU A 280 -8.39 -16.62 1.99
C LEU A 280 -7.39 -15.58 2.51
N ILE A 281 -7.43 -15.35 3.82
CA ILE A 281 -6.52 -14.48 4.55
C ILE A 281 -5.70 -15.37 5.48
N GLU A 282 -4.44 -15.65 5.11
CA GLU A 282 -3.61 -16.58 5.87
C GLU A 282 -2.17 -16.13 6.10
N LEU A 283 -1.58 -16.56 7.22
CA LEU A 283 -0.16 -16.29 7.52
C LEU A 283 0.18 -14.79 7.59
N ASN A 284 -0.80 -13.90 7.81
CA ASN A 284 -0.56 -12.46 7.92
C ASN A 284 -0.24 -12.06 9.37
N ASP A 285 0.58 -11.04 9.52
CA ASP A 285 0.86 -10.39 10.80
C ASP A 285 0.05 -9.09 10.90
N VAL A 286 -0.96 -9.06 11.77
CA VAL A 286 -1.83 -7.92 12.02
C VAL A 286 -1.51 -7.36 13.41
N VAL A 287 -0.69 -6.31 13.44
CA VAL A 287 0.04 -5.87 14.63
C VAL A 287 -0.24 -4.40 14.97
N ASP A 288 -0.48 -4.10 16.25
CA ASP A 288 -0.61 -2.75 16.81
C ASP A 288 -1.66 -1.84 16.11
N ASN A 289 -2.70 -2.42 15.51
CA ASN A 289 -3.78 -1.65 14.89
C ASN A 289 -4.81 -1.22 15.96
N ASP A 290 -5.48 -0.07 15.75
CA ASP A 290 -6.58 0.34 16.65
C ASP A 290 -7.77 -0.64 16.54
N LEU A 291 -7.97 -1.21 15.36
CA LEU A 291 -8.94 -2.26 15.09
C LEU A 291 -8.29 -3.23 14.09
N ALA A 292 -8.17 -4.50 14.42
CA ALA A 292 -7.49 -5.48 13.57
C ALA A 292 -8.35 -5.79 12.32
N ILE A 293 -9.61 -6.19 12.53
CA ILE A 293 -10.54 -6.56 11.47
C ILE A 293 -11.88 -5.86 11.64
N GLN A 294 -12.42 -5.34 10.54
CA GLN A 294 -13.80 -4.90 10.44
C GLN A 294 -14.49 -5.60 9.26
N LEU A 295 -15.58 -6.33 9.53
CA LEU A 295 -16.42 -6.96 8.52
C LEU A 295 -17.79 -6.27 8.45
N ASN A 296 -18.13 -5.81 7.26
CA ASN A 296 -19.37 -5.09 6.95
C ASN A 296 -20.10 -5.75 5.78
N GLY A 297 -21.43 -5.66 5.74
CA GLY A 297 -22.21 -6.23 4.63
C GLY A 297 -22.00 -7.74 4.46
N GLY A 298 -22.24 -8.28 3.26
CA GLY A 298 -21.97 -9.71 2.99
C GLY A 298 -20.47 -10.00 3.09
N CYS A 299 -20.06 -10.99 3.86
CA CYS A 299 -18.66 -11.40 3.93
C CYS A 299 -18.61 -12.93 4.01
N ASP A 300 -19.28 -13.58 3.07
CA ASP A 300 -19.58 -15.00 3.15
C ASP A 300 -18.42 -15.85 2.61
N GLY A 301 -18.25 -17.07 3.15
CA GLY A 301 -17.25 -18.03 2.67
C GLY A 301 -15.78 -17.66 2.92
N ASN A 302 -15.49 -16.57 3.64
CA ASN A 302 -14.12 -16.16 3.93
C ASN A 302 -13.44 -17.06 4.96
N ARG A 303 -12.11 -17.11 4.90
CA ARG A 303 -11.27 -17.90 5.80
C ARG A 303 -10.11 -17.07 6.32
N PHE A 304 -10.08 -16.85 7.63
CA PHE A 304 -8.94 -16.30 8.35
C PHE A 304 -8.25 -17.44 9.08
N VAL A 305 -7.11 -17.89 8.57
CA VAL A 305 -6.41 -19.06 9.12
C VAL A 305 -4.94 -18.77 9.31
N ARG A 306 -4.39 -19.19 10.45
CA ARG A 306 -2.96 -19.10 10.73
C ARG A 306 -2.38 -17.68 10.66
N ASN A 307 -3.16 -16.66 10.98
CA ASN A 307 -2.69 -15.28 11.11
C ASN A 307 -2.22 -15.00 12.55
N ASN A 308 -1.38 -13.97 12.72
CA ASN A 308 -1.01 -13.44 14.02
C ASN A 308 -1.72 -12.11 14.27
N PHE A 309 -2.60 -12.07 15.27
CA PHE A 309 -3.23 -10.85 15.77
C PHE A 309 -2.54 -10.44 17.06
N ILE A 310 -1.69 -9.42 16.99
CA ILE A 310 -0.80 -9.04 18.08
C ILE A 310 -1.04 -7.59 18.50
N ASN A 311 -1.36 -7.40 19.79
CA ASN A 311 -1.47 -6.08 20.43
C ASN A 311 -2.42 -5.10 19.75
N ASN A 312 -3.41 -5.59 18.99
CA ASN A 312 -4.46 -4.74 18.47
C ASN A 312 -5.35 -4.26 19.63
N LEU A 313 -5.81 -3.02 19.57
CA LEU A 313 -6.68 -2.46 20.62
C LEU A 313 -8.05 -3.16 20.62
N SER A 314 -8.56 -3.52 19.45
CA SER A 314 -9.77 -4.31 19.25
C SER A 314 -9.54 -5.32 18.13
N ASP A 315 -9.89 -6.59 18.35
CA ASP A 315 -9.62 -7.67 17.40
C ASP A 315 -10.63 -7.69 16.24
N LEU A 316 -11.94 -7.64 16.53
CA LEU A 316 -12.99 -7.78 15.50
C LEU A 316 -14.20 -6.89 15.76
N LEU A 317 -14.63 -6.18 14.71
CA LEU A 317 -15.91 -5.49 14.63
C LEU A 317 -16.76 -6.11 13.53
N LEU A 318 -17.95 -6.58 13.88
CA LEU A 318 -18.96 -7.12 12.95
C LEU A 318 -20.17 -6.19 12.91
N ASP A 319 -20.51 -5.65 11.74
CA ASP A 319 -21.68 -4.79 11.54
C ASP A 319 -22.92 -5.59 11.10
N VAL A 320 -22.75 -6.87 10.75
CA VAL A 320 -23.84 -7.82 10.45
C VAL A 320 -23.47 -9.22 10.96
N SER A 321 -24.45 -10.12 11.10
CA SER A 321 -24.15 -11.52 11.48
C SER A 321 -23.42 -12.21 10.33
N ASP A 322 -22.16 -12.54 10.54
CA ASP A 322 -21.37 -13.33 9.60
C ASP A 322 -21.13 -14.71 10.21
N LEU A 323 -22.07 -15.62 9.96
CA LEU A 323 -21.99 -17.01 10.41
C LEU A 323 -21.13 -17.87 9.46
N GLU A 324 -20.64 -17.31 8.35
CA GLU A 324 -19.99 -18.08 7.29
C GLU A 324 -18.47 -17.88 7.24
N THR A 325 -17.94 -16.78 7.78
CA THR A 325 -16.50 -16.60 7.97
C THR A 325 -15.93 -17.64 8.94
N LYS A 326 -14.89 -18.34 8.49
CA LYS A 326 -14.18 -19.36 9.28
C LYS A 326 -12.87 -18.81 9.83
N TRP A 327 -12.66 -19.05 11.13
CA TRP A 327 -11.47 -18.61 11.86
C TRP A 327 -10.44 -19.73 12.09
N ALA A 328 -10.72 -20.93 11.59
CA ALA A 328 -9.79 -22.05 11.60
C ALA A 328 -10.09 -23.01 10.46
N ASP A 329 -9.12 -23.87 10.15
CA ASP A 329 -9.32 -25.03 9.28
C ASP A 329 -8.64 -26.28 9.85
N VAL A 330 -8.53 -27.33 9.02
CA VAL A 330 -7.89 -28.60 9.39
C VAL A 330 -6.42 -28.49 9.78
N ASN A 331 -5.76 -27.37 9.47
CA ASN A 331 -4.36 -27.07 9.78
C ASN A 331 -4.22 -26.11 10.97
N GLY A 332 -5.31 -25.73 11.64
CA GLY A 332 -5.32 -24.87 12.83
C GLY A 332 -6.00 -23.52 12.63
N GLY A 333 -6.11 -22.78 13.73
CA GLY A 333 -6.67 -21.42 13.80
C GLY A 333 -5.59 -20.34 13.73
N ASN A 334 -5.90 -19.19 14.33
CA ASN A 334 -5.03 -18.02 14.38
C ASN A 334 -4.38 -17.88 15.76
N TYR A 335 -3.28 -17.14 15.82
CA TYR A 335 -2.70 -16.68 17.08
C TYR A 335 -3.32 -15.34 17.49
N TRP A 336 -3.74 -15.24 18.74
CA TRP A 336 -4.31 -14.02 19.32
C TRP A 336 -3.55 -13.67 20.59
N SER A 337 -2.89 -12.51 20.65
CA SER A 337 -2.10 -12.13 21.84
C SER A 337 -2.95 -11.95 23.11
N SER A 338 -4.27 -11.79 22.94
CA SER A 338 -5.26 -11.65 24.02
C SER A 338 -5.81 -13.00 24.52
N HIS A 339 -5.45 -14.11 23.85
CA HIS A 339 -5.83 -15.46 24.26
C HIS A 339 -4.99 -15.93 25.46
N HIS A 340 -5.67 -16.44 26.48
CA HIS A 340 -5.05 -16.94 27.72
C HIS A 340 -5.55 -18.36 28.06
N GLY A 341 -5.75 -19.19 27.03
CA GLY A 341 -6.10 -20.59 27.20
C GLY A 341 -4.95 -21.46 27.67
N TYR A 342 -5.16 -22.76 27.57
CA TYR A 342 -4.18 -23.79 27.90
C TYR A 342 -4.21 -24.88 26.83
N ASP A 343 -3.10 -25.59 26.74
CA ASP A 343 -2.87 -26.70 25.83
C ASP A 343 -2.36 -27.86 26.69
N LEU A 344 -3.26 -28.77 27.05
CA LEU A 344 -2.99 -29.89 27.96
C LEU A 344 -2.42 -31.10 27.23
N ASP A 345 -2.67 -31.26 25.94
CA ASP A 345 -2.17 -32.38 25.15
C ASP A 345 -0.86 -32.08 24.40
N GLY A 346 -0.47 -30.81 24.34
CA GLY A 346 0.81 -30.32 23.84
C GLY A 346 0.89 -30.25 22.32
N ASP A 347 -0.25 -30.15 21.63
CA ASP A 347 -0.30 -30.11 20.16
C ASP A 347 -0.07 -28.71 19.57
N GLY A 348 -0.01 -27.68 20.41
CA GLY A 348 0.22 -26.28 20.03
C GLY A 348 -1.05 -25.46 19.78
N ALA A 349 -2.24 -26.08 19.84
CA ALA A 349 -3.54 -25.43 19.79
C ALA A 349 -4.16 -25.35 21.20
N GLY A 350 -4.96 -24.32 21.44
CA GLY A 350 -5.67 -24.16 22.70
C GLY A 350 -6.86 -25.12 22.80
N ASP A 351 -7.00 -25.79 23.95
CA ASP A 351 -8.11 -26.72 24.25
C ASP A 351 -9.48 -26.02 24.39
N LEU A 352 -9.49 -24.69 24.44
CA LEU A 352 -10.70 -23.88 24.56
C LEU A 352 -10.82 -22.94 23.36
N PRO A 353 -12.01 -22.89 22.71
CA PRO A 353 -12.30 -21.88 21.70
C PRO A 353 -12.07 -20.47 22.23
N PHE A 354 -11.49 -19.62 21.39
CA PHE A 354 -11.28 -18.22 21.68
C PHE A 354 -12.47 -17.38 21.17
N PRO A 355 -13.27 -16.77 22.06
CA PRO A 355 -14.29 -15.81 21.63
C PRO A 355 -13.59 -14.53 21.14
N ILE A 356 -13.72 -14.24 19.84
CA ILE A 356 -13.04 -13.10 19.20
C ILE A 356 -13.76 -11.80 19.55
N GLN A 357 -15.09 -11.87 19.67
CA GLN A 357 -15.91 -10.76 20.14
C GLN A 357 -16.17 -10.82 21.65
N ASN A 358 -16.27 -9.65 22.26
CA ASN A 358 -16.78 -9.46 23.62
C ASN A 358 -17.84 -8.35 23.64
N VAL A 359 -18.47 -8.17 24.80
CA VAL A 359 -19.55 -7.18 24.97
C VAL A 359 -19.14 -5.75 24.60
N PHE A 360 -17.87 -5.36 24.74
CA PHE A 360 -17.41 -4.02 24.37
C PHE A 360 -17.36 -3.82 22.87
N GLN A 361 -16.87 -4.79 22.11
CA GLN A 361 -16.87 -4.71 20.65
C GLN A 361 -18.28 -4.60 20.10
N ILE A 362 -19.25 -5.27 20.74
CA ILE A 362 -20.68 -5.15 20.38
C ILE A 362 -21.27 -3.79 20.79
N LEU A 363 -20.76 -3.16 21.84
CA LEU A 363 -21.13 -1.78 22.17
C LEU A 363 -20.46 -0.79 21.22
N GLU A 364 -19.23 -1.08 20.78
CA GLU A 364 -18.42 -0.26 19.90
C GLU A 364 -19.06 -0.09 18.51
N THR A 365 -19.73 -1.12 18.00
CA THR A 365 -20.52 -1.04 16.76
C THR A 365 -21.66 -0.02 16.88
N LYS A 366 -22.24 0.15 18.07
CA LYS A 366 -23.39 1.03 18.32
C LYS A 366 -23.00 2.42 18.79
N VAL A 367 -21.94 2.52 19.58
CA VAL A 367 -21.46 3.73 20.25
C VAL A 367 -19.93 3.77 20.17
N PRO A 368 -19.35 4.29 19.08
CA PRO A 368 -17.90 4.30 18.88
C PRO A 368 -17.10 5.01 20.00
N GLU A 369 -17.73 5.94 20.73
CA GLU A 369 -17.14 6.66 21.86
C GLU A 369 -16.75 5.73 23.02
N VAL A 370 -17.25 4.50 23.08
CA VAL A 370 -16.86 3.53 24.12
C VAL A 370 -15.39 3.13 24.04
N ARG A 371 -14.73 3.34 22.88
CA ARG A 371 -13.29 3.09 22.70
C ARG A 371 -12.42 3.82 23.72
N PHE A 372 -12.85 4.99 24.20
CA PHE A 372 -12.13 5.73 25.25
C PHE A 372 -12.00 4.96 26.58
N TYR A 373 -12.89 3.99 26.82
CA TYR A 373 -12.95 3.22 28.07
C TYR A 373 -12.36 1.81 27.93
N LEU A 374 -11.80 1.47 26.77
CA LEU A 374 -11.42 0.09 26.42
C LEU A 374 -10.31 -0.47 27.33
N LEU A 375 -9.45 0.40 27.85
CA LEU A 375 -8.39 0.08 28.82
C LEU A 375 -8.77 0.44 30.28
N SER A 376 -10.04 0.72 30.55
CA SER A 376 -10.49 1.09 31.90
C SER A 376 -10.66 -0.15 32.80
N PRO A 377 -10.54 -0.01 34.13
CA PRO A 377 -10.80 -1.11 35.06
C PRO A 377 -12.21 -1.72 34.94
N ALA A 378 -13.20 -0.89 34.59
CA ALA A 378 -14.56 -1.36 34.36
C ALA A 378 -14.64 -2.30 33.14
N ALA A 379 -13.84 -2.02 32.10
CA ALA A 379 -13.79 -2.87 30.93
C ALA A 379 -13.19 -4.25 31.21
N GLU A 380 -12.11 -4.28 31.98
CA GLU A 380 -11.49 -5.54 32.40
C GLU A 380 -12.41 -6.38 33.31
N VAL A 381 -13.13 -5.75 34.23
CA VAL A 381 -14.12 -6.46 35.07
C VAL A 381 -15.24 -7.07 34.23
N LEU A 382 -15.76 -6.33 33.25
CA LEU A 382 -16.85 -6.82 32.42
C LEU A 382 -16.40 -7.95 31.47
N LYS A 383 -15.18 -7.87 30.89
CA LYS A 383 -14.57 -8.99 30.15
C LYS A 383 -14.40 -10.23 31.04
N ALA A 384 -13.94 -10.07 32.27
CA ALA A 384 -13.78 -11.18 33.22
C ALA A 384 -15.13 -11.83 33.60
N ALA A 385 -16.18 -11.01 33.77
CA ALA A 385 -17.53 -11.50 34.05
C ALA A 385 -18.10 -12.31 32.87
N GLU A 386 -17.90 -11.86 31.63
CA GLU A 386 -18.32 -12.58 30.42
C GLU A 386 -17.60 -13.93 30.26
N ARG A 387 -16.31 -13.98 30.58
CA ARG A 387 -15.55 -15.24 30.61
C ARG A 387 -16.07 -16.22 31.67
N ALA A 388 -16.45 -15.72 32.85
CA ALA A 388 -16.93 -16.55 33.95
C ALA A 388 -18.40 -17.01 33.77
N LEU A 389 -19.22 -16.25 33.04
CA LEU A 389 -20.65 -16.50 32.86
C LEU A 389 -20.98 -16.54 31.36
N PRO A 390 -20.94 -17.73 30.73
CA PRO A 390 -21.19 -17.88 29.29
C PRO A 390 -22.54 -17.32 28.80
N ILE A 391 -23.54 -17.22 29.68
CA ILE A 391 -24.84 -16.60 29.38
C ILE A 391 -24.75 -15.10 29.03
N LEU A 392 -23.63 -14.45 29.38
CA LEU A 392 -23.36 -13.05 29.06
C LEU A 392 -22.61 -12.86 27.73
N ARG A 393 -22.20 -13.95 27.06
CA ARG A 393 -21.57 -13.85 25.73
C ARG A 393 -22.61 -13.41 24.71
N LEU A 394 -22.33 -12.31 24.02
CA LEU A 394 -23.25 -11.71 23.05
C LEU A 394 -22.79 -11.85 21.59
N GLY A 395 -21.58 -12.37 21.34
CA GLY A 395 -21.02 -12.53 19.99
C GLY A 395 -20.86 -13.99 19.59
N ASP A 396 -21.02 -14.25 18.29
CA ASP A 396 -21.00 -15.61 17.73
C ASP A 396 -19.66 -15.97 17.05
N ALA A 397 -18.77 -14.99 16.85
CA ALA A 397 -17.46 -15.22 16.24
C ALA A 397 -16.44 -15.77 17.25
N GLU A 398 -16.00 -17.00 17.00
CA GLU A 398 -14.96 -17.67 17.77
C GLU A 398 -13.95 -18.37 16.85
N ASP A 399 -12.70 -18.42 17.32
CA ASP A 399 -11.66 -19.28 16.78
C ASP A 399 -11.67 -20.61 17.55
N PRO A 400 -12.03 -21.74 16.93
CA PRO A 400 -12.14 -23.01 17.64
C PRO A 400 -10.78 -23.68 17.91
N LEU A 401 -9.70 -23.25 17.24
CA LEU A 401 -8.37 -23.85 17.34
C LEU A 401 -7.30 -22.75 17.49
N PRO A 402 -7.40 -21.87 18.50
CA PRO A 402 -6.47 -20.75 18.65
C PRO A 402 -5.06 -21.28 18.87
N ALA A 403 -4.08 -20.76 18.13
CA ALA A 403 -2.68 -21.16 18.31
C ALA A 403 -2.15 -20.64 19.65
N MET A 404 -1.37 -21.46 20.36
CA MET A 404 -0.78 -21.08 21.66
C MET A 404 0.46 -20.19 21.54
N PHE A 405 1.12 -20.23 20.39
CA PHE A 405 2.33 -19.45 20.10
C PHE A 405 2.16 -18.69 18.78
N PRO A 406 2.85 -17.54 18.62
CA PRO A 406 2.91 -16.85 17.36
C PRO A 406 3.33 -17.78 16.23
N ILE A 407 2.61 -17.69 15.12
CA ILE A 407 2.85 -18.48 13.93
C ILE A 407 4.07 -17.89 13.24
N ASN A 408 5.03 -18.74 12.89
CA ASN A 408 6.24 -18.30 12.23
C ASN A 408 5.95 -17.94 10.77
N ASN A 409 5.63 -16.68 10.54
CA ASN A 409 5.46 -16.12 9.21
C ASN A 409 6.83 -15.67 8.69
N ARG A 410 7.10 -15.92 7.40
CA ARG A 410 8.37 -15.57 6.76
C ARG A 410 8.56 -14.05 6.86
N GLU A 411 9.72 -13.60 7.36
CA GLU A 411 10.01 -12.17 7.52
C GLU A 411 9.78 -11.42 6.20
N VAL A 412 9.02 -10.33 6.26
CA VAL A 412 8.93 -9.37 5.16
C VAL A 412 10.32 -8.74 5.02
N PRO A 413 11.01 -8.87 3.87
CA PRO A 413 12.39 -8.42 3.72
C PRO A 413 12.44 -6.88 3.72
N TRP A 414 12.76 -6.25 4.85
CA TRP A 414 12.89 -4.78 4.96
C TRP A 414 14.30 -4.29 5.34
N GLU A 415 15.15 -5.13 5.92
CA GLU A 415 16.46 -4.66 6.42
C GLU A 415 17.46 -4.29 5.31
N GLU A 416 17.31 -4.77 4.07
CA GLU A 416 18.30 -4.50 3.01
C GLU A 416 18.12 -3.16 2.28
N SER A 417 16.95 -2.50 2.34
CA SER A 417 16.69 -1.23 1.62
C SER A 417 16.75 0.03 2.50
N ALA A 418 16.54 -0.09 3.82
CA ALA A 418 16.47 1.05 4.74
C ALA A 418 17.83 1.56 5.27
N SER A 419 18.94 0.85 5.02
CA SER A 419 20.28 1.16 5.57
C SER A 419 20.94 2.45 5.05
N SER A 420 20.22 3.28 4.29
CA SER A 420 20.74 4.55 3.73
C SER A 420 20.35 5.82 4.49
N SER A 421 19.57 5.77 5.60
CA SER A 421 19.12 7.00 6.29
C SER A 421 19.15 7.03 7.83
N GLU A 422 19.86 6.11 8.49
CA GLU A 422 19.91 5.99 9.97
C GLU A 422 20.68 7.12 10.71
N SER A 423 20.12 8.33 10.75
CA SER A 423 20.61 9.35 11.70
C SER A 423 19.52 10.07 12.49
N GLY A 424 18.24 9.83 12.19
CA GLY A 424 17.11 10.53 12.80
C GLY A 424 16.38 9.81 13.95
N SER A 425 16.41 8.47 14.00
CA SER A 425 15.53 7.66 14.86
C SER A 425 15.93 7.66 16.35
N ALA A 426 17.24 7.74 16.65
CA ALA A 426 17.75 7.66 18.02
C ALA A 426 17.36 8.87 18.89
N VAL A 427 17.08 10.03 18.29
CA VAL A 427 16.77 11.28 19.02
C VAL A 427 15.34 11.27 19.57
N TRP A 428 14.39 10.66 18.86
CA TRP A 428 12.98 10.62 19.28
C TRP A 428 12.72 9.63 20.42
N ALA A 429 13.41 8.49 20.44
CA ALA A 429 13.31 7.51 21.51
C ALA A 429 13.75 8.08 22.88
N MET A 430 14.75 8.96 22.90
CA MET A 430 15.23 9.60 24.14
C MET A 430 14.27 10.69 24.67
N ILE A 431 13.53 11.38 23.80
CA ILE A 431 12.54 12.38 24.21
C ILE A 431 11.32 11.70 24.87
N PHE A 432 10.94 10.50 24.40
CA PHE A 432 9.82 9.75 24.96
C PHE A 432 10.11 9.21 26.37
N LEU A 433 11.34 8.75 26.62
CA LEU A 433 11.77 8.26 27.95
C LEU A 433 11.88 9.37 29.01
N ALA A 434 12.17 10.61 28.61
CA ALA A 434 12.20 11.74 29.54
C ALA A 434 10.78 12.20 29.96
N GLY A 435 9.79 12.05 29.07
CA GLY A 435 8.40 12.46 29.33
C GLY A 435 7.65 11.58 30.33
N THR A 436 8.03 10.30 30.47
CA THR A 436 7.35 9.34 31.36
C THR A 436 7.90 9.31 32.79
N ALA A 437 9.06 9.92 33.04
CA ALA A 437 9.67 9.96 34.38
C ALA A 437 9.10 11.07 35.30
N LEU A 438 8.50 12.12 34.73
CA LEU A 438 8.01 13.28 35.48
C LEU A 438 6.67 13.09 36.23
N PRO A 439 5.71 12.25 35.80
CA PRO A 439 4.46 12.07 36.56
C PRO A 439 4.61 11.15 37.79
N VAL A 440 5.59 10.26 37.80
CA VAL A 440 5.76 9.25 38.88
C VAL A 440 6.26 9.89 40.17
N ALA A 441 7.10 10.92 40.08
CA ALA A 441 7.60 11.65 41.26
C ALA A 441 6.51 12.53 41.93
N GLY A 442 5.52 12.99 41.18
CA GLY A 442 4.41 13.82 41.68
C GLY A 442 3.39 13.02 42.50
N LEU A 443 3.11 11.79 42.09
CA LEU A 443 2.13 10.91 42.75
C LEU A 443 2.64 10.35 44.09
N TRP A 444 3.96 10.17 44.26
CA TRP A 444 4.53 9.67 45.51
C TRP A 444 4.43 10.68 46.67
N ARG A 445 4.31 11.98 46.37
CA ARG A 445 4.13 13.04 47.40
C ARG A 445 2.70 13.15 47.93
N LEU A 446 1.70 12.61 47.23
CA LEU A 446 0.29 12.67 47.63
C LEU A 446 -0.13 11.56 48.60
N GLY A 447 0.69 10.50 48.76
CA GLY A 447 0.39 9.33 49.59
C GLY A 447 0.99 9.35 51.00
N GLN A 448 1.76 10.37 51.40
CA GLN A 448 2.36 10.37 52.74
C GLN A 448 1.39 10.93 53.80
N PRO A 449 1.16 10.21 54.92
CA PRO A 449 0.28 10.69 55.98
C PRO A 449 0.88 11.95 56.62
N ARG A 450 0.11 13.05 56.60
CA ARG A 450 0.47 14.30 57.29
C ARG A 450 0.67 14.03 58.77
N ARG A 451 1.92 14.09 59.23
CA ARG A 451 2.25 14.13 60.67
C ARG A 451 1.56 15.34 61.30
N ARG A 452 0.70 15.07 62.28
CA ARG A 452 0.05 16.08 63.11
C ARG A 452 1.07 16.54 64.15
N ASP A 453 1.72 17.67 63.91
CA ASP A 453 2.62 18.27 64.90
C ASP A 453 1.82 18.77 66.10
N SER A 454 2.06 18.13 67.23
CA SER A 454 1.59 18.53 68.55
C SER A 454 2.75 19.25 69.23
N ARG A 455 2.78 20.59 69.19
CA ARG A 455 3.60 21.41 70.10
C ARG A 455 3.17 22.88 70.14
N ARG A 456 2.46 23.19 71.24
CA ARG A 456 2.68 24.34 72.15
C ARG A 456 2.71 25.74 71.52
N GLU A 457 1.57 26.42 71.57
CA GLU A 457 1.56 27.84 71.96
C GLU A 457 1.60 27.93 73.49
N ALA A 458 2.74 28.33 74.01
CA ALA A 458 2.88 28.88 75.35
C ALA A 458 3.86 30.05 75.29
N GLY A 459 3.30 31.26 75.46
CA GLY A 459 3.97 32.39 76.11
C GLY A 459 5.06 33.14 75.34
N ARG A 460 4.67 34.27 74.73
CA ARG A 460 5.52 35.45 74.56
C ARG A 460 4.83 36.61 75.30
N VAL A 461 5.34 36.98 76.47
CA VAL A 461 5.44 38.37 76.95
C VAL A 461 6.68 38.43 77.85
N GLY A 462 7.69 39.20 77.45
CA GLY A 462 8.96 39.35 78.18
C GLY A 462 10.10 38.57 77.58
#